data_AF-A0A924V0X8-F1
#
_entry.id   AF-A0A924V0X8-F1
#
_cell.length_a   1.000
_cell.length_b   1.000
_cell.length_c   1.000
_cell.angle_alpha   90.00
_cell.angle_beta   90.00
_cell.angle_gamma   90.00
#
_symmetry.space_group_name_H-M   'P 1'
#
loop_
_entity.id
_entity.type
_entity.pdbx_description
1 polymer ?
#
loop_
_entity_poly.entity_id
_entity_poly.type
_entity_poly.pdbx_seq_one_letter_code
_entity_poly.pdbx_strand_id
1 'polypeptide(L)'
;MAYICNDCSNRSTKRFPSGKCPACDSYNIRSTDKFTLTSTQERKPKTLFEIFILILLWGLIAYGGWSKYYRHDQPAKPNAVPTATKAEDPALGY
;
A
#
# COMPACT_ATOMS: atom_id res chain seq x y z
N MET A 1 -1.31 30.08 24.77
CA MET A 1 -2.28 29.63 23.76
C MET A 1 -2.76 30.85 22.99
N ALA A 2 -2.77 30.79 21.66
CA ALA A 2 -3.34 31.86 20.84
C ALA A 2 -4.30 31.24 19.82
N TYR A 3 -5.50 31.80 19.73
CA TYR A 3 -6.49 31.52 18.71
C TYR A 3 -6.33 32.60 17.65
N ILE A 4 -6.11 32.19 16.41
CA ILE A 4 -5.87 33.11 15.30
C ILE A 4 -6.97 32.91 14.26
N CYS A 5 -7.67 33.97 13.90
CA CYS A 5 -8.58 33.96 12.76
C CYS A 5 -7.78 34.00 11.45
N ASN A 6 -8.08 33.14 10.49
CA ASN A 6 -7.38 33.10 9.20
C ASN A 6 -7.83 34.21 8.25
N ASP A 7 -9.05 34.73 8.40
CA ASP A 7 -9.58 35.73 7.46
C ASP A 7 -9.16 37.15 7.83
N CYS A 8 -9.25 37.51 9.11
CA CYS A 8 -8.88 38.85 9.59
C CYS A 8 -7.61 38.88 10.45
N SER A 9 -6.89 37.77 10.57
CA SER A 9 -5.63 37.66 11.32
C SER A 9 -5.71 38.08 12.81
N ASN A 10 -6.92 38.25 13.34
CA ASN A 10 -7.13 38.63 14.74
C ASN A 10 -6.61 37.52 15.66
N ARG A 11 -5.87 37.90 16.71
CA ARG A 11 -5.22 36.99 17.65
C ARG A 11 -5.82 37.18 19.03
N SER A 12 -6.24 36.10 19.66
CA SER A 12 -6.77 36.10 21.02
C SER A 12 -6.06 35.08 21.88
N THR A 13 -5.75 35.43 23.13
CA THR A 13 -5.19 34.50 24.12
C THR A 13 -6.25 33.57 24.71
N LYS A 14 -7.54 33.89 24.53
CA LYS A 14 -8.70 33.10 24.96
C LYS A 14 -9.43 32.55 23.73
N ARG A 15 -10.10 31.40 23.90
CA ARG A 15 -10.95 30.84 22.84
C ARG A 15 -11.99 31.87 22.43
N PHE A 16 -12.17 32.07 21.13
CA PHE A 16 -13.17 33.02 20.67
C PHE A 16 -14.56 32.61 21.17
N PRO A 17 -15.38 33.55 21.65
CA PRO A 17 -16.72 33.26 22.13
C PRO A 17 -17.53 32.61 21.00
N SER A 18 -18.23 31.53 21.31
CA SER A 18 -19.02 30.73 20.34
C SER A 18 -18.23 30.15 19.16
N GLY A 19 -16.88 30.12 19.23
CA GLY A 19 -16.05 29.67 18.12
C GLY A 19 -16.06 30.59 16.90
N LYS A 20 -16.41 31.87 17.08
CA LYS A 20 -16.53 32.89 16.02
C LYS A 20 -15.61 34.06 16.29
N CYS A 21 -14.85 34.51 15.30
CA CYS A 21 -13.97 35.66 15.45
C CYS A 21 -14.80 36.94 15.67
N PRO A 22 -14.59 37.71 16.76
CA PRO A 22 -15.38 38.90 17.06
C PRO A 22 -15.05 40.10 16.15
N ALA A 23 -14.00 40.01 15.32
CA ALA A 23 -13.57 41.11 14.45
C ALA A 23 -14.16 41.00 13.04
N CYS A 24 -14.35 39.79 12.53
CA CYS A 24 -14.79 39.54 11.15
C CYS A 24 -15.88 38.48 11.05
N ASP A 25 -16.43 38.03 12.19
CA ASP A 25 -17.52 37.07 12.24
C ASP A 25 -17.25 35.70 11.57
N SER A 26 -15.98 35.39 11.32
CA SER A 26 -15.58 34.13 10.69
C SER A 26 -15.38 33.00 11.70
N TYR A 27 -15.68 31.78 11.25
CA TYR A 27 -15.43 30.53 11.97
C TYR A 27 -14.07 29.89 11.62
N ASN A 28 -13.31 30.48 10.70
CA ASN A 28 -12.03 29.96 10.23
C ASN A 28 -10.90 30.30 11.22
N ILE A 29 -10.83 29.56 12.33
CA ILE A 29 -9.91 29.83 13.44
C ILE A 29 -8.94 28.67 13.61
N ARG A 30 -7.64 28.98 13.62
CA ARG A 30 -6.58 28.04 14.02
C ARG A 30 -6.23 28.22 15.49
N SER A 31 -6.12 27.11 16.22
CA SER A 31 -5.47 27.10 17.53
C SER A 31 -3.96 26.91 17.33
N THR A 32 -3.14 27.73 17.99
CA THR A 32 -1.69 27.51 18.07
C THR A 32 -1.33 26.53 19.19
N ASP A 33 -2.21 25.61 19.55
CA ASP A 33 -1.87 24.54 20.48
C ASP A 33 -0.76 23.72 19.85
N LYS A 34 0.38 23.67 20.54
CA LYS A 34 1.53 22.84 20.18
C LYS A 34 1.15 21.35 20.07
N PHE A 35 0.01 20.97 20.64
CA PHE A 35 -0.55 19.62 20.64
C PHE A 35 -1.41 19.29 19.41
N THR A 36 -2.03 20.28 18.76
CA THR A 36 -2.84 20.03 17.54
C THR A 36 -2.02 20.08 16.26
N LEU A 37 -0.89 20.79 16.27
CA LEU A 37 0.06 20.79 15.14
C LEU A 37 0.77 19.43 14.97
N THR A 38 0.81 18.59 16.02
CA THR A 38 1.39 17.24 15.97
C THR A 38 0.47 16.19 15.37
N SER A 39 -0.79 16.53 15.02
CA SER A 39 -1.67 15.60 14.28
C SER A 39 -1.54 15.77 12.75
N THR A 40 -0.90 16.85 12.30
CA THR A 40 -0.58 17.11 10.88
C THR A 40 0.92 17.34 10.68
N GLN A 41 1.75 16.95 11.65
CA GLN A 41 3.19 16.88 11.46
C GLN A 41 3.51 15.56 10.76
N GLU A 42 3.94 15.67 9.51
CA GLU A 42 4.60 14.61 8.73
C GLU A 42 3.81 13.30 8.58
N ARG A 43 2.82 13.29 7.68
CA ARG A 43 2.71 12.10 6.82
C ARG A 43 4.01 12.02 6.03
N LYS A 44 5.03 11.41 6.61
CA LYS A 44 6.22 10.96 5.87
C LYS A 44 5.64 10.24 4.64
N PRO A 45 5.91 10.70 3.41
CA PRO A 45 5.34 10.07 2.24
C PRO A 45 5.71 8.59 2.35
N LYS A 46 4.69 7.71 2.38
CA LYS A 46 4.96 6.27 2.44
C LYS A 46 5.99 5.99 1.38
N THR A 47 7.13 5.45 1.80
CA THR A 47 8.24 5.24 0.87
C THR A 47 7.70 4.34 -0.24
N LEU A 48 7.97 4.66 -1.51
CA LEU A 48 7.52 3.85 -2.66
C LEU A 48 7.85 2.35 -2.45
N PHE A 49 8.91 2.08 -1.69
CA PHE A 49 9.32 0.77 -1.22
C PHE A 49 8.27 0.04 -0.35
N GLU A 50 7.63 0.73 0.60
CA GLU A 50 6.57 0.15 1.44
C GLU A 50 5.34 -0.24 0.60
N ILE A 51 4.98 0.60 -0.36
CA ILE A 51 3.90 0.33 -1.32
C ILE A 51 4.26 -0.87 -2.21
N PHE A 52 5.50 -0.93 -2.68
CA PHE A 52 5.99 -2.03 -3.50
C PHE A 52 5.96 -3.38 -2.75
N ILE A 53 6.41 -3.40 -1.49
CA ILE A 53 6.33 -4.59 -0.64
C ILE A 53 4.87 -5.01 -0.45
N LEU A 54 3.97 -4.06 -0.20
CA LEU A 54 2.55 -4.36 -0.05
C LEU A 54 1.99 -5.01 -1.32
N ILE A 55 2.29 -4.46 -2.49
CA ILE A 55 1.86 -5.02 -3.79
C ILE A 55 2.41 -6.44 -3.98
N LEU A 56 3.69 -6.68 -3.69
CA LEU A 56 4.28 -8.02 -3.79
C LEU A 56 3.60 -9.02 -2.85
N LEU A 57 3.34 -8.62 -1.60
CA LEU A 57 2.67 -9.47 -0.62
C LEU A 57 1.27 -9.88 -1.10
N TRP A 58 0.49 -8.91 -1.61
CA TRP A 58 -0.83 -9.19 -2.18
C TRP A 58 -0.75 -10.07 -3.43
N GLY A 59 0.24 -9.86 -4.29
CA GLY A 59 0.48 -10.70 -5.47
C GLY A 59 0.80 -12.15 -5.11
N LEU A 60 1.63 -12.39 -4.09
CA LEU A 60 1.95 -13.73 -3.59
C LEU A 60 0.71 -14.43 -3.00
N ILE A 61 -0.10 -13.72 -2.22
CA ILE A 61 -1.35 -14.26 -1.67
C ILE A 61 -2.32 -14.62 -2.80
N ALA A 62 -2.51 -13.72 -3.76
CA ALA A 62 -3.36 -13.95 -4.92
C ALA A 62 -2.86 -15.13 -5.77
N TYR A 63 -1.55 -15.26 -5.99
CA TYR A 63 -0.95 -16.37 -6.73
C TYR A 63 -1.06 -17.70 -5.98
N GLY A 64 -0.82 -17.71 -4.66
CA GLY A 64 -1.03 -18.88 -3.81
C GLY A 64 -2.48 -19.36 -3.82
N GLY A 65 -3.43 -18.43 -3.68
CA GLY A 65 -4.86 -18.72 -3.86
C GLY A 65 -5.18 -19.24 -5.26
N TRP A 66 -4.70 -18.56 -6.30
CA TRP A 66 -4.96 -18.93 -7.69
C TRP A 66 -4.42 -20.33 -8.01
N SER A 67 -3.19 -20.64 -7.61
CA SER A 67 -2.57 -21.94 -7.84
C SER A 67 -3.33 -23.07 -7.13
N LYS A 68 -3.87 -22.83 -5.93
CA LYS A 68 -4.62 -23.85 -5.19
C LYS A 68 -6.03 -24.07 -5.74
N TYR A 69 -6.71 -23.00 -6.19
CA TYR A 69 -8.11 -23.07 -6.61
C TYR A 69 -8.31 -23.27 -8.12
N TYR A 70 -7.43 -22.73 -8.97
CA TYR A 70 -7.57 -22.79 -10.43
C TYR A 70 -6.66 -23.81 -11.13
N ARG A 71 -5.64 -24.37 -10.46
CA ARG A 71 -4.77 -25.43 -11.06
C ARG A 71 -5.17 -26.86 -10.68
N HIS A 72 -6.43 -27.09 -10.31
CA HIS A 72 -6.96 -28.46 -10.16
C HIS A 72 -7.15 -29.20 -11.49
N ASP A 73 -7.02 -28.51 -12.64
CA ASP A 73 -7.13 -29.10 -13.99
C ASP A 73 -5.78 -29.22 -14.71
N GLN A 74 -4.73 -29.71 -14.04
CA GLN A 74 -3.61 -30.30 -14.78
C GLN A 74 -3.69 -31.82 -14.64
N PRO A 75 -4.19 -32.54 -15.67
CA PRO A 75 -4.01 -33.98 -15.71
C PRO A 75 -2.51 -34.26 -15.68
N ALA A 76 -2.11 -35.09 -14.72
CA ALA A 76 -0.74 -35.52 -14.53
C ALA A 76 -0.10 -35.84 -15.89
N LYS A 77 0.99 -35.14 -16.24
CA LYS A 77 1.84 -35.54 -17.36
C LYS A 77 2.23 -37.00 -17.11
N PRO A 78 1.87 -37.95 -17.98
CA PRO A 78 2.27 -39.33 -17.78
C PRO A 78 3.78 -39.37 -17.81
N ASN A 79 4.35 -39.95 -16.76
CA ASN A 79 5.77 -40.13 -16.56
C ASN A 79 6.41 -40.65 -17.86
N ALA A 80 7.44 -39.94 -18.34
CA ALA A 80 8.34 -40.50 -19.32
C ALA A 80 9.02 -41.72 -18.68
N VAL A 81 8.52 -42.90 -19.04
CA VAL A 81 9.13 -44.19 -18.72
C VAL A 81 10.56 -44.18 -19.30
N PRO A 82 11.59 -44.53 -18.53
CA PRO A 82 12.91 -44.72 -19.09
C PRO A 82 12.92 -46.04 -19.86
N THR A 83 12.77 -45.98 -21.19
CA THR A 83 12.94 -47.16 -22.04
C THR A 83 14.43 -47.37 -22.31
N ALA A 84 15.04 -48.26 -21.53
CA ALA A 84 16.33 -48.86 -21.81
C ALA A 84 16.11 -50.28 -22.37
N THR A 85 16.39 -50.48 -23.67
CA THR A 85 16.72 -51.77 -24.33
C THR A 85 17.08 -51.45 -25.79
N LYS A 86 18.35 -51.48 -26.23
CA LYS A 86 19.24 -52.61 -26.60
C LYS A 86 18.85 -53.31 -27.92
N ALA A 87 19.88 -53.57 -28.75
CA ALA A 87 19.96 -54.33 -30.03
C ALA A 87 19.75 -53.47 -31.30
N GLU A 88 20.54 -53.54 -32.39
CA GLU A 88 21.66 -54.38 -32.82
C GLU A 88 22.27 -53.70 -34.09
N ASP A 89 23.61 -53.70 -34.23
CA ASP A 89 24.32 -53.56 -35.53
C ASP A 89 23.94 -54.77 -36.42
N PRO A 90 23.81 -54.70 -37.77
CA PRO A 90 24.95 -54.43 -38.66
C PRO A 90 24.61 -53.74 -40.01
N ALA A 91 25.51 -52.94 -40.60
CA ALA A 91 25.54 -52.76 -42.06
C ALA A 91 26.90 -52.27 -42.57
N LEU A 92 27.66 -53.22 -43.10
CA LEU A 92 28.89 -53.04 -43.89
C LEU A 92 28.53 -53.31 -45.36
N GLY A 93 28.89 -52.41 -46.27
CA GLY A 93 28.93 -52.66 -47.72
C GLY A 93 28.03 -51.77 -48.57
N TYR A 94 28.63 -50.82 -49.30
CA TYR A 94 28.92 -50.93 -50.74
C TYR A 94 30.01 -49.91 -51.11
#